data_AF-A0A948FV62-F1
#
_entry.id   AF-A0A948FV62-F1
#
_cell.length_a   1.000
_cell.length_b   1.000
_cell.length_c   1.000
_cell.angle_alpha   90.00
_cell.angle_beta   90.00
_cell.angle_gamma   90.00
#
_symmetry.space_group_name_H-M   'P 1'
#
loop_
_entity.id
_entity.type
_entity.pdbx_description
1 polymer ?
#
loop_
_entity_poly.entity_id
_entity_poly.type
_entity_poly.pdbx_seq_one_letter_code
_entity_poly.pdbx_strand_id
1 'polypeptide(L)'
;HCAIGLLPLFATCDCWDIGGVSTARHADTGLLTVFVHDGHPGGAGFAERGYRAARQWLTATRQAIVSCECSDGCPSCVQSPKCGNQNTPLDKAGAAALLGLLLDCSTQ
;
A
#
# COMPACT_ATOMS: atom_id res chain seq x y z
N HIS A 1 0.31 -4.21 -1.80
CA HIS A 1 1.18 -4.89 -0.81
C HIS A 1 2.22 -3.97 -0.20
N CYS A 2 3.13 -3.39 -0.99
CA CYS A 2 4.22 -2.53 -0.51
C CYS A 2 3.77 -1.49 0.55
N ALA A 3 2.71 -0.73 0.25
CA ALA A 3 2.17 0.27 1.17
C ALA A 3 1.83 -0.33 2.55
N ILE A 4 1.06 -1.43 2.60
CA ILE A 4 0.72 -2.14 3.85
C ILE A 4 2.01 -2.54 4.57
N GLY A 5 2.98 -3.14 3.88
CA GLY A 5 4.24 -3.57 4.48
C GLY A 5 5.09 -2.43 5.06
N LEU A 6 4.97 -1.21 4.51
CA LEU A 6 5.73 -0.03 4.97
C LEU A 6 5.00 0.79 6.04
N LEU A 7 3.68 0.66 6.18
CA LEU A 7 2.89 1.43 7.15
C LEU A 7 3.43 1.35 8.61
N PRO A 8 3.94 0.20 9.10
CA PRO A 8 4.55 0.09 10.42
C PRO A 8 5.59 1.18 10.74
N LEU A 9 6.35 1.64 9.75
CA LEU A 9 7.36 2.70 9.91
C LEU A 9 6.76 4.07 10.22
N PHE A 10 5.48 4.29 9.88
CA PHE A 10 4.77 5.56 10.05
C PHE A 10 3.75 5.52 11.18
N ALA A 11 3.18 4.34 11.44
CA ALA A 11 2.13 4.14 12.43
C ALA A 11 2.61 3.51 13.75
N THR A 12 3.87 3.05 13.83
CA THR A 12 4.46 2.33 14.98
C THR A 12 3.58 1.15 15.43
N CYS A 13 3.29 0.26 14.50
CA CYS A 13 2.56 -0.99 14.71
C CYS A 13 3.35 -2.19 14.17
N ASP A 14 2.91 -3.42 14.43
CA ASP A 14 3.44 -4.60 13.76
C ASP A 14 2.81 -4.78 12.37
N CYS A 15 3.50 -5.47 11.47
CA CYS A 15 2.95 -5.85 10.17
C CYS A 15 1.67 -6.70 10.27
N TRP A 16 1.44 -7.39 11.40
CA TRP A 16 0.24 -8.21 11.69
C TRP A 16 -0.92 -7.40 12.24
N ASP A 17 -0.71 -6.14 12.63
CA ASP A 17 -1.77 -5.27 13.16
C ASP A 17 -2.59 -4.58 12.06
N ILE A 18 -2.20 -4.77 10.80
CA ILE A 18 -2.76 -4.06 9.65
C ILE A 18 -3.09 -5.03 8.52
N GLY A 19 -4.19 -4.73 7.85
CA GLY A 19 -4.66 -5.45 6.67
C GLY A 19 -4.87 -4.50 5.51
N GLY A 20 -5.22 -5.08 4.36
CA GLY A 20 -5.66 -4.29 3.24
C GLY A 20 -6.22 -5.14 2.12
N VAL A 21 -6.98 -4.46 1.26
CA VAL A 21 -7.64 -5.05 0.10
C VAL A 21 -7.64 -4.02 -1.01
N SER A 22 -7.51 -4.49 -2.25
CA SER A 22 -7.56 -3.63 -3.43
C SER A 22 -8.56 -4.18 -4.42
N THR A 23 -9.34 -3.28 -5.04
CA THR A 23 -10.25 -3.61 -6.14
C THR A 23 -10.04 -2.65 -7.30
N ALA A 24 -10.08 -3.17 -8.52
CA ALA A 24 -9.99 -2.36 -9.74
C ALA A 24 -11.20 -1.43 -9.89
N ARG A 25 -12.35 -1.81 -9.34
CA ARG A 25 -13.56 -1.00 -9.29
C ARG A 25 -14.36 -1.36 -8.05
N HIS A 26 -14.41 -0.47 -7.07
CA HIS A 26 -15.25 -0.66 -5.88
C HIS A 26 -16.71 -0.36 -6.21
N ALA A 27 -17.64 -1.11 -5.61
CA ALA A 27 -19.08 -0.93 -5.87
C ALA A 27 -19.57 0.46 -5.47
N ASP A 28 -19.14 0.93 -4.29
CA ASP A 28 -19.63 2.19 -3.73
C ASP A 28 -18.93 3.43 -4.31
N THR A 29 -17.65 3.33 -4.66
CA THR A 29 -16.89 4.49 -5.18
C THR A 29 -16.91 4.55 -6.70
N GLY A 30 -17.16 3.42 -7.38
CA GLY A 30 -17.06 3.31 -8.84
C GLY A 30 -15.63 3.43 -9.38
N LEU A 31 -14.62 3.51 -8.50
CA LEU A 31 -13.21 3.78 -8.84
C LEU A 31 -12.29 2.66 -8.36
N LEU A 32 -11.07 2.62 -8.89
CA LEU A 32 -9.99 1.81 -8.33
C LEU A 32 -9.75 2.27 -6.89
N THR A 33 -9.85 1.34 -5.96
CA THR A 33 -9.74 1.66 -4.53
C THR A 33 -8.83 0.66 -3.83
N VAL A 34 -7.87 1.19 -3.07
CA VAL A 34 -6.98 0.43 -2.21
C VAL A 34 -7.28 0.84 -0.78
N PHE A 35 -7.65 -0.13 0.04
CA PHE A 35 -7.91 0.05 1.46
C PHE A 35 -6.73 -0.49 2.27
N VAL A 36 -6.37 0.26 3.30
CA VAL A 36 -5.48 -0.19 4.38
C VAL A 36 -6.20 0.12 5.67
N HIS A 37 -6.34 -0.89 6.52
CA HIS A 37 -7.15 -0.81 7.72
C HIS A 37 -6.48 -1.53 8.89
N ASP A 38 -6.93 -1.22 10.10
CA ASP A 38 -6.49 -1.92 11.30
C ASP A 38 -7.02 -3.35 11.29
N GLY A 39 -6.21 -4.30 11.77
CA GLY A 39 -6.61 -5.68 11.99
C GLY A 39 -7.38 -5.88 13.29
N HIS A 40 -7.37 -4.90 14.19
CA HIS A 40 -8.06 -4.97 15.47
C HIS A 40 -9.55 -4.57 15.36
N PRO A 41 -10.49 -5.37 15.91
CA PRO A 41 -11.90 -4.97 15.98
C PRO A 41 -12.10 -3.65 16.70
N GLY A 42 -12.88 -2.73 16.11
CA GLY A 42 -13.10 -1.39 16.65
C GLY A 42 -12.00 -0.37 16.33
N GLY A 43 -10.89 -0.80 15.72
CA GLY A 43 -9.78 0.07 15.33
C GLY A 43 -8.82 0.38 16.49
N ALA A 44 -7.53 0.38 16.18
CA ALA A 44 -6.44 0.76 17.09
C ALA A 44 -5.82 2.13 16.74
N GLY A 45 -6.22 2.72 15.61
CA GLY A 45 -5.78 4.03 15.13
C GLY A 45 -4.55 4.00 14.21
N PHE A 46 -4.07 2.83 13.78
CA PHE A 46 -2.87 2.74 12.94
C PHE A 46 -3.12 3.25 11.52
N ALA A 47 -4.23 2.87 10.91
CA ALA A 47 -4.67 3.36 9.62
C ALA A 47 -4.94 4.87 9.65
N GLU A 48 -5.52 5.38 10.74
CA GLU A 48 -5.72 6.83 10.92
C GLU A 48 -4.38 7.57 10.98
N ARG A 49 -3.43 7.06 11.77
CA ARG A 49 -2.07 7.64 11.85
C ARG A 49 -1.35 7.59 10.52
N GLY A 50 -1.46 6.47 9.81
CA GLY A 50 -0.98 6.29 8.44
C GLY A 50 -1.57 7.30 7.47
N TYR A 51 -2.88 7.54 7.56
CA TYR A 51 -3.59 8.50 6.73
C TYR A 51 -3.09 9.94 6.94
N ARG A 52 -2.88 10.34 8.20
CA ARG A 52 -2.28 11.66 8.52
C ARG A 52 -0.86 11.81 7.96
N ALA A 53 -0.12 10.70 7.79
CA ALA A 53 1.21 10.66 7.19
C ALA A 53 1.20 10.20 5.71
N ALA A 54 0.05 10.17 5.04
CA ALA A 54 -0.13 9.46 3.77
C ALA A 54 0.87 9.89 2.69
N ARG A 55 1.15 11.18 2.55
CA ARG A 55 2.10 11.66 1.54
C ARG A 55 3.51 11.12 1.77
N GLN A 56 4.00 11.14 3.01
CA GLN A 56 5.33 10.61 3.35
C GLN A 56 5.35 9.09 3.18
N TRP A 57 4.32 8.40 3.64
CA TRP A 57 4.19 6.95 3.54
C TRP A 57 4.13 6.46 2.09
N LEU A 58 3.33 7.09 1.24
CA LEU A 58 3.23 6.75 -0.19
C LEU A 58 4.50 7.13 -0.96
N THR A 59 5.18 8.21 -0.57
CA THR A 59 6.50 8.57 -1.14
C THR A 59 7.53 7.48 -0.84
N ALA A 60 7.64 7.06 0.41
CA ALA A 60 8.54 5.97 0.81
C ALA A 60 8.18 4.64 0.13
N THR A 61 6.88 4.35 -0.01
CA THR A 61 6.39 3.19 -0.76
C THR A 61 6.85 3.22 -2.21
N ARG A 62 6.69 4.36 -2.89
CA ARG A 62 7.16 4.53 -4.27
C ARG A 62 8.68 4.36 -4.35
N GLN A 63 9.43 4.98 -3.44
CA GLN A 63 10.88 4.88 -3.38
C GLN A 63 11.35 3.43 -3.23
N ALA A 64 10.74 2.65 -2.33
CA ALA A 64 11.07 1.24 -2.14
C ALA A 64 10.80 0.38 -3.40
N ILE A 65 9.73 0.69 -4.15
CA ILE A 65 9.43 -0.03 -5.39
C ILE A 65 10.44 0.31 -6.49
N VAL A 66 10.76 1.60 -6.68
CA VAL A 66 11.66 2.03 -7.77
C VAL A 66 13.14 1.74 -7.48
N SER A 67 13.55 1.67 -6.22
CA SER A 67 14.93 1.34 -5.84
C SER A 67 15.23 -0.15 -5.87
N CYS A 68 14.21 -1.00 -5.85
CA CYS A 68 14.38 -2.44 -5.91
C CYS A 68 14.88 -2.87 -7.30
N GLU A 69 15.91 -3.72 -7.36
CA GLU A 69 16.56 -4.14 -8.61
C GLU A 69 15.83 -5.25 -9.38
N CYS A 70 14.76 -5.83 -8.83
CA CYS A 70 14.02 -6.90 -9.50
C CYS A 70 13.23 -6.43 -10.74
N SER A 71 12.98 -7.30 -11.70
CA SER A 71 12.16 -7.00 -12.89
C SER A 71 10.67 -6.97 -12.56
N ASP A 72 10.15 -8.08 -12.08
CA ASP A 72 8.69 -8.36 -12.09
C ASP A 72 8.03 -8.18 -10.71
N GLY A 73 8.85 -7.95 -9.68
CA GLY A 73 8.41 -7.84 -8.29
C GLY A 73 8.95 -8.97 -7.42
N CYS A 74 9.25 -8.64 -6.16
CA CYS A 74 9.77 -9.58 -5.17
C CYS A 74 9.23 -9.23 -3.77
N PRO A 75 9.51 -10.05 -2.74
CA PRO A 75 9.09 -9.78 -1.35
C PRO A 75 9.56 -8.44 -0.78
N SER A 76 10.64 -7.87 -1.32
CA SER A 76 11.16 -6.58 -0.88
C SER A 76 10.43 -5.38 -1.47
N CYS A 77 9.54 -5.56 -2.46
CA CYS A 77 8.80 -4.46 -3.09
C CYS A 77 7.29 -4.71 -3.15
N VAL A 78 6.81 -5.45 -4.15
CA VAL A 78 5.37 -5.53 -4.48
C VAL A 78 4.70 -6.84 -4.06
N GLN A 79 5.45 -7.82 -3.56
CA GLN A 79 4.88 -9.07 -3.04
C GLN A 79 4.60 -8.98 -1.54
N SER A 80 3.69 -9.82 -1.06
CA SER A 80 3.43 -10.03 0.36
C SER A 80 3.31 -11.52 0.67
N PRO A 81 3.91 -12.00 1.77
CA PRO A 81 3.68 -13.36 2.26
C PRO A 81 2.24 -13.57 2.77
N LYS A 82 1.50 -12.49 3.01
CA LYS A 82 0.09 -12.53 3.46
C LYS A 82 -0.91 -12.46 2.29
N CYS A 83 -0.44 -12.51 1.04
CA CYS A 83 -1.30 -12.40 -0.12
C CYS A 83 -2.11 -13.69 -0.33
N GLY A 84 -3.43 -13.63 -0.16
CA GLY A 84 -4.33 -14.77 -0.38
C GLY A 84 -4.41 -15.24 -1.84
N ASN A 85 -4.02 -14.39 -2.80
CA ASN A 85 -4.09 -14.68 -4.24
C ASN A 85 -2.72 -15.03 -4.83
N GLN A 86 -1.79 -15.55 -4.01
CA GLN A 86 -0.46 -16.01 -4.45
C GLN A 86 0.32 -14.95 -5.23
N ASN A 87 0.20 -13.68 -4.82
CA ASN A 87 0.88 -12.55 -5.47
C ASN A 87 0.59 -12.46 -6.99
N THR A 88 -0.62 -12.85 -7.42
CA THR A 88 -1.04 -12.79 -8.83
C THR A 88 -2.45 -12.21 -8.96
N PRO A 89 -2.69 -11.25 -9.87
CA PRO A 89 -1.71 -10.55 -10.72
C PRO A 89 -0.88 -9.51 -9.93
N LEU A 90 0.33 -9.22 -10.40
CA LEU A 90 1.16 -8.11 -9.93
C LEU A 90 1.82 -7.37 -11.10
N ASP A 91 1.96 -6.05 -10.94
CA ASP A 91 2.66 -5.19 -11.89
C ASP A 91 3.49 -4.16 -11.10
N LYS A 92 4.82 -4.35 -11.13
CA LYS A 92 5.77 -3.46 -10.45
C LYS A 92 5.78 -2.06 -11.08
N ALA A 93 5.81 -1.99 -12.40
CA ALA A 93 5.88 -0.73 -13.13
C ALA A 93 4.56 0.04 -12.97
N GLY A 94 3.42 -0.64 -13.11
CA GLY A 94 2.10 -0.10 -12.87
C GLY A 94 1.93 0.43 -11.44
N ALA A 95 2.44 -0.29 -10.43
CA ALA A 95 2.41 0.18 -9.05
C ALA A 95 3.23 1.47 -8.85
N ALA A 96 4.43 1.56 -9.42
CA ALA A 96 5.26 2.76 -9.35
C ALA A 96 4.62 3.96 -10.07
N ALA A 97 4.00 3.72 -11.23
CA ALA A 97 3.29 4.73 -12.01
C ALA A 97 2.06 5.27 -11.25
N LEU A 98 1.23 4.37 -10.72
CA LEU A 98 0.04 4.74 -9.94
C LEU A 98 0.42 5.60 -8.73
N LEU A 99 1.46 5.22 -7.98
CA LEU A 99 1.94 6.01 -6.85
C LEU A 99 2.47 7.38 -7.28
N GLY A 100 3.09 7.48 -8.46
CA GLY A 100 3.49 8.77 -9.04
C GLY A 100 2.27 9.69 -9.23
N LEU A 101 1.25 9.20 -9.93
CA LEU A 101 0.03 9.96 -10.20
C LEU A 101 -0.66 10.44 -8.91
N LEU A 102 -0.73 9.59 -7.86
CA LEU A 102 -1.34 9.96 -6.58
C LEU A 102 -0.54 11.05 -5.84
N LEU A 103 0.80 11.00 -5.91
CA LEU A 103 1.68 11.98 -5.25
C LEU A 103 1.70 13.32 -6.00
N ASP A 104 1.53 13.30 -7.32
CA ASP A 104 1.45 14.51 -8.15
C ASP A 104 0.08 15.19 -8.02
N CYS A 105 -1.00 14.41 -7.87
CA CYS A 105 -2.35 14.96 -7.72
C CYS A 105 -2.58 15.62 -6.35
N SER A 106 -1.84 15.20 -5.31
CA SER A 106 -1.94 15.74 -3.94
C SER A 106 -1.14 17.04 -3.71
N THR A 107 -0.65 17.66 -4.80
CA THR A 107 -0.07 19.01 -4.82
C THR A 107 -1.08 20.11 -5.22
N GLN A 108 -2.37 19.78 -5.32
CA GLN A 108 -3.47 20.74 -5.52
C GLN A 108 -4.38 20.80 -4.29
#